data_AF-A0A519GVI2-F1
#
_entry.id   AF-A0A519GVI2-F1
#
_cell.length_a   1.000
_cell.length_b   1.000
_cell.length_c   1.000
_cell.angle_alpha   90.00
_cell.angle_beta   90.00
_cell.angle_gamma   90.00
#
_symmetry.space_group_name_H-M   'P 1'
#
loop_
_entity.id
_entity.type
_entity.pdbx_description
1 polymer ?
#
loop_
_entity_poly.entity_id
_entity_poly.type
_entity_poly.pdbx_seq_one_letter_code
_entity_poly.pdbx_strand_id
1 'polypeptide(L)'
;DGIVPGEALASLLAANDPGALEAVHRVATALGEACGGFQAVLDPEMFVIGGGVADLGERLLQPVRTAYRASLSGHADRPVASFAIATLGNDAVLIGVADLARIRG
;
A
#
# COMPACT_ATOMS: atom_id res chain seq x y z
N ASP A 1 -16.54 -5.08 -19.49
CA ASP A 1 -15.60 -3.96 -19.22
C ASP A 1 -14.67 -4.16 -18.04
N GLY A 2 -14.75 -5.27 -17.29
CA GLY A 2 -13.77 -5.58 -16.22
C GLY A 2 -13.82 -4.67 -14.99
N ILE A 3 -14.77 -3.74 -14.94
CA ILE A 3 -14.98 -2.83 -13.81
C ILE A 3 -15.84 -3.53 -12.78
N VAL A 4 -15.31 -3.67 -11.56
CA VAL A 4 -16.02 -4.21 -10.40
C VAL A 4 -16.14 -3.09 -9.35
N PRO A 5 -17.35 -2.74 -8.90
CA PRO A 5 -17.53 -1.78 -7.81
C PRO A 5 -16.80 -2.23 -6.53
N GLY A 6 -16.28 -1.28 -5.73
CA GLY A 6 -15.49 -1.61 -4.54
C GLY A 6 -16.21 -2.49 -3.51
N GLU A 7 -17.51 -2.28 -3.32
CA GLU A 7 -18.38 -3.10 -2.47
C GLU A 7 -18.52 -4.55 -2.97
N ALA A 8 -18.57 -4.73 -4.29
CA ALA A 8 -18.61 -6.06 -4.91
C ALA A 8 -17.24 -6.76 -4.78
N LEU A 9 -16.14 -6.01 -4.88
CA LEU A 9 -14.79 -6.54 -4.66
C LEU A 9 -14.61 -7.09 -3.24
N ALA A 10 -15.09 -6.38 -2.22
CA ALA A 10 -15.02 -6.85 -0.83
C ALA A 10 -15.75 -8.19 -0.64
N SER A 11 -16.93 -8.33 -1.24
CA SER A 11 -17.72 -9.57 -1.19
C SER A 11 -17.02 -10.74 -1.89
N LEU A 12 -16.43 -10.48 -3.06
CA LEU A 12 -15.66 -11.48 -3.82
C LEU A 12 -14.40 -11.93 -3.04
N LEU A 13 -13.70 -11.01 -2.41
CA LEU A 13 -12.53 -11.32 -1.57
C LEU A 13 -12.92 -12.12 -0.33
N ALA A 14 -14.08 -11.83 0.29
CA ALA A 14 -14.61 -12.62 1.39
C ALA A 14 -14.96 -14.05 0.96
N ALA A 15 -15.41 -14.23 -0.28
CA ALA A 15 -15.67 -15.54 -0.88
C ALA A 15 -14.41 -16.27 -1.39
N ASN A 16 -13.22 -15.68 -1.24
CA ASN A 16 -11.95 -16.15 -1.83
C ASN A 16 -12.05 -16.39 -3.35
N ASP A 17 -12.77 -15.52 -4.05
CA ASP A 17 -12.84 -15.56 -5.51
C ASP A 17 -11.43 -15.45 -6.11
N PRO A 18 -11.01 -16.40 -6.98
CA PRO A 18 -9.67 -16.40 -7.54
C PRO A 18 -9.35 -15.15 -8.36
N GLY A 19 -10.31 -14.62 -9.11
CA GLY A 19 -10.11 -13.43 -9.95
C GLY A 19 -9.92 -12.17 -9.13
N ALA A 20 -10.69 -11.99 -8.06
CA ALA A 20 -10.54 -10.88 -7.12
C ALA A 20 -9.19 -10.95 -6.38
N LEU A 21 -8.78 -12.14 -5.94
CA LEU A 21 -7.47 -12.34 -5.30
C LEU A 21 -6.32 -12.03 -6.28
N GLU A 22 -6.42 -12.49 -7.53
CA GLU A 22 -5.42 -12.20 -8.57
C GLU A 22 -5.35 -10.69 -8.85
N ALA A 23 -6.49 -10.00 -8.94
CA ALA A 23 -6.53 -8.56 -9.16
C ALA A 23 -5.84 -7.80 -8.01
N VAL A 24 -6.14 -8.14 -6.76
CA VAL A 24 -5.45 -7.56 -5.58
C VAL A 24 -3.96 -7.86 -5.63
N HIS A 25 -3.57 -9.09 -5.98
CA HIS A 25 -2.18 -9.48 -6.07
C HIS A 25 -1.42 -8.67 -7.13
N ARG A 26 -2.02 -8.44 -8.30
CA ARG A 26 -1.42 -7.61 -9.37
C ARG A 26 -1.19 -6.17 -8.90
N VAL A 27 -2.16 -5.56 -8.21
CA VAL A 27 -2.03 -4.22 -7.64
C VAL A 27 -0.94 -4.17 -6.58
N ALA A 28 -0.92 -5.16 -5.67
CA ALA A 28 0.07 -5.26 -4.62
C ALA A 28 1.50 -5.39 -5.16
N THR A 29 1.70 -6.20 -6.20
CA THR A 29 3.00 -6.40 -6.84
C THR A 29 3.51 -5.09 -7.45
N ALA A 30 2.69 -4.41 -8.25
CA ALA A 30 3.06 -3.13 -8.85
C ALA A 30 3.39 -2.06 -7.79
N LEU A 31 2.62 -2.03 -6.70
CA LEU A 31 2.87 -1.11 -5.58
C LEU A 31 4.20 -1.42 -4.87
N GLY A 32 4.49 -2.70 -4.62
CA GLY A 32 5.75 -3.11 -3.99
C GLY A 32 6.98 -2.78 -4.85
N GLU A 33 6.93 -3.02 -6.15
CA GLU A 33 7.99 -2.66 -7.09
C GLU A 33 8.23 -1.14 -7.11
N ALA A 34 7.16 -0.34 -7.11
CA ALA A 34 7.26 1.12 -7.02
C ALA A 34 7.92 1.57 -5.71
N CYS A 35 7.55 0.96 -4.57
CA CYS A 35 8.21 1.21 -3.28
C CYS A 35 9.72 0.91 -3.33
N GLY A 36 10.14 -0.13 -4.06
CA GLY A 36 11.56 -0.43 -4.25
C GLY A 36 12.30 0.67 -4.98
N GLY A 37 11.69 1.20 -6.04
CA GLY A 37 12.19 2.38 -6.75
C GLY A 37 12.29 3.61 -5.84
N PHE A 38 11.27 3.86 -5.02
CA PHE A 38 11.30 4.96 -4.05
C PHE A 38 12.34 4.75 -2.94
N GLN A 39 12.60 3.52 -2.49
CA GLN A 39 13.64 3.25 -1.51
C GLN A 39 15.01 3.71 -2.01
N ALA A 40 15.33 3.43 -3.28
CA ALA A 40 16.61 3.81 -3.86
C ALA A 40 16.83 5.33 -3.92
N VAL A 41 15.75 6.12 -3.99
CA VAL A 41 15.81 7.58 -4.14
C VAL A 41 15.64 8.32 -2.81
N LEU A 42 14.72 7.86 -1.96
CA LEU A 42 14.28 8.57 -0.75
C LEU A 42 14.81 7.94 0.55
N ASP A 43 15.18 6.66 0.52
CA ASP A 43 15.58 5.85 1.68
C ASP A 43 14.69 6.01 2.93
N PRO A 44 13.37 5.82 2.82
CA PRO A 44 12.48 5.94 3.97
C PRO A 44 12.66 4.78 4.95
N GLU A 45 12.38 5.04 6.23
CA GLU A 45 12.29 4.02 7.27
C GLU A 45 10.93 3.27 7.24
N MET A 46 9.89 3.91 6.68
CA MET A 46 8.53 3.37 6.63
C MET A 46 7.74 3.87 5.43
N PHE A 47 6.96 2.97 4.83
CA PHE A 47 5.88 3.29 3.90
C PHE A 47 4.52 3.15 4.60
N VAL A 48 3.68 4.17 4.49
CA VAL A 48 2.30 4.14 5.01
C VAL A 48 1.32 4.11 3.84
N ILE A 49 0.51 3.07 3.77
CA ILE A 49 -0.47 2.84 2.69
C ILE A 49 -1.85 3.29 3.15
N GLY A 50 -2.44 4.27 2.44
CA GLY A 50 -3.77 4.82 2.73
C GLY A 50 -4.76 4.67 1.58
N GLY A 51 -5.91 5.35 1.71
CA GLY A 51 -7.01 5.30 0.72
C GLY A 51 -7.83 4.00 0.80
N GLY A 52 -8.81 3.82 -0.08
CA GLY A 52 -9.77 2.70 0.00
C GLY A 52 -9.18 1.28 -0.16
N VAL A 53 -7.91 1.17 -0.57
CA VAL A 53 -7.19 -0.12 -0.61
C VAL A 53 -6.59 -0.51 0.74
N ALA A 54 -6.47 0.44 1.68
CA ALA A 54 -5.99 0.21 3.04
C ALA A 54 -6.83 -0.83 3.79
N ASP A 55 -8.14 -0.86 3.52
CA ASP A 55 -9.11 -1.77 4.14
C ASP A 55 -8.82 -3.25 3.83
N LEU A 56 -8.02 -3.53 2.79
CA LEU A 56 -7.56 -4.88 2.47
C LEU A 56 -6.51 -5.42 3.45
N GLY A 57 -5.90 -4.53 4.25
CA GLY A 57 -4.93 -4.88 5.28
C GLY A 57 -3.84 -5.82 4.78
N GLU A 58 -3.65 -6.94 5.48
CA GLU A 58 -2.61 -7.93 5.18
C GLU A 58 -2.80 -8.66 3.84
N ARG A 59 -4.04 -8.74 3.32
CA ARG A 59 -4.27 -9.31 1.97
C ARG A 59 -3.61 -8.46 0.88
N LEU A 60 -3.41 -7.17 1.13
CA LEU A 60 -2.65 -6.26 0.27
C LEU A 60 -1.18 -6.17 0.73
N LEU A 61 -0.94 -5.89 2.01
CA LEU A 61 0.40 -5.57 2.49
C LEU A 61 1.39 -6.72 2.34
N GLN A 62 0.93 -7.96 2.47
CA GLN A 62 1.87 -9.07 2.34
C GLN A 62 2.46 -9.20 0.92
N PRO A 63 1.64 -9.27 -0.15
CA PRO A 63 2.21 -9.26 -1.50
C PRO A 63 3.00 -7.99 -1.83
N VAL A 64 2.62 -6.82 -1.28
CA VAL A 64 3.42 -5.58 -1.40
C VAL A 64 4.83 -5.77 -0.84
N ARG A 65 4.95 -6.28 0.40
CA ARG A 65 6.26 -6.50 1.04
C ARG A 65 7.11 -7.51 0.29
N THR A 66 6.50 -8.55 -0.26
CA THR A 66 7.20 -9.55 -1.08
C THR A 66 7.77 -8.91 -2.35
N ALA A 67 6.95 -8.19 -3.12
CA ALA A 67 7.39 -7.55 -4.36
C ALA A 67 8.42 -6.44 -4.10
N TYR A 68 8.22 -5.65 -3.03
CA TYR A 68 9.18 -4.67 -2.56
C TYR A 68 10.56 -5.30 -2.31
N ARG A 69 10.63 -6.36 -1.49
CA ARG A 69 11.90 -7.04 -1.20
C ARG A 69 12.55 -7.62 -2.45
N ALA A 70 11.76 -8.17 -3.37
CA ALA A 70 12.27 -8.70 -4.63
C ALA A 70 12.87 -7.62 -5.53
N SER A 71 12.35 -6.38 -5.46
CA SER A 71 12.83 -5.24 -6.25
C SER A 71 14.10 -4.57 -5.69
N LEU A 72 14.46 -4.84 -4.42
CA LEU A 72 15.68 -4.31 -3.80
C LEU A 72 16.93 -5.04 -4.35
N SER A 73 17.51 -4.51 -5.41
CA SER A 73 18.78 -5.04 -5.95
C SER A 73 19.96 -4.63 -5.05
N GLY A 74 20.75 -5.58 -4.55
CA GLY A 74 22.10 -5.32 -4.00
C GLY A 74 22.19 -4.76 -2.56
N HIS A 75 21.13 -4.82 -1.76
CA HIS A 75 21.05 -4.12 -0.46
C HIS A 75 20.92 -5.05 0.76
N ALA A 76 21.62 -6.19 0.77
CA ALA A 76 21.51 -7.19 1.85
C ALA A 76 21.79 -6.65 3.27
N ASP A 77 22.54 -5.54 3.40
CA ASP A 77 22.93 -4.94 4.69
C ASP A 77 22.19 -3.63 5.07
N ARG A 78 21.27 -3.11 4.24
CA ARG A 78 20.49 -1.92 4.62
C ARG A 78 19.22 -2.30 5.37
N PRO A 79 18.81 -1.51 6.39
CA PRO A 79 17.51 -1.67 7.01
C PRO A 79 16.42 -1.58 5.94
N VAL A 80 15.56 -2.60 5.87
CA VAL A 80 14.40 -2.56 4.97
C VAL A 80 13.30 -1.73 5.60
N ALA A 81 12.71 -0.83 4.81
CA ALA A 81 11.55 -0.06 5.24
C ALA A 81 10.43 -0.96 5.77
N SER A 82 9.80 -0.51 6.85
CA SER A 82 8.58 -1.10 7.39
C SER A 82 7.35 -0.64 6.59
N PHE A 83 6.24 -1.37 6.71
CA PHE A 83 4.98 -1.02 6.04
C PHE A 83 3.85 -0.95 7.06
N ALA A 84 3.04 0.10 6.99
CA ALA A 84 1.88 0.31 7.84
C ALA A 84 0.65 0.68 7.01
N ILE A 85 -0.54 0.39 7.54
CA ILE A 85 -1.81 0.92 7.03
C ILE A 85 -2.10 2.26 7.71
N ALA A 86 -2.53 3.26 6.94
CA ALA A 86 -3.04 4.50 7.49
C ALA A 86 -4.34 4.24 8.28
N THR A 87 -4.31 4.50 9.58
CA THR A 87 -5.47 4.30 10.48
C THR A 87 -6.51 5.41 10.39
N LEU A 88 -6.13 6.55 9.82
CA LEU A 88 -6.97 7.74 9.69
C LEU A 88 -7.89 7.69 8.45
N GLY A 89 -7.76 6.67 7.60
CA GLY A 89 -8.62 6.52 6.41
C GLY A 89 -8.69 7.80 5.56
N ASN A 90 -9.90 8.21 5.18
CA ASN A 90 -10.13 9.45 4.43
C ASN A 90 -9.79 10.73 5.21
N ASP A 91 -9.74 10.67 6.54
CA ASP A 91 -9.48 11.85 7.38
C ASP A 91 -7.98 12.21 7.42
N ALA A 92 -7.10 11.30 6.98
CA ALA A 92 -5.66 11.53 6.94
C ALA A 92 -5.28 12.80 6.16
N VAL A 93 -5.98 13.05 5.04
CA VAL A 93 -5.74 14.22 4.18
C VAL A 93 -6.16 15.50 4.87
N LEU A 94 -7.36 15.52 5.46
CA LEU A 94 -7.91 16.71 6.10
C LEU A 94 -7.09 17.11 7.34
N ILE A 95 -6.72 16.13 8.16
CA ILE A 95 -5.87 16.34 9.34
C ILE A 95 -4.49 16.83 8.91
N GLY A 96 -3.89 16.23 7.89
CA GLY A 96 -2.59 16.67 7.37
C GLY A 96 -2.59 18.12 6.90
N VAL A 97 -3.64 18.57 6.21
CA VAL A 97 -3.79 19.97 5.79
C VAL A 97 -3.97 20.89 7.00
N ALA A 98 -4.79 20.51 7.97
CA ALA A 98 -5.02 21.30 9.18
C ALA A 98 -3.75 21.46 10.02
N ASP A 99 -2.96 20.39 10.19
CA ASP A 99 -1.68 20.44 10.89
C ASP A 99 -0.63 21.24 10.11
N LEU A 100 -0.58 21.09 8.78
CA LEU A 100 0.34 21.90 7.95
C LEU A 100 0.00 23.39 8.04
N ALA A 101 -1.28 23.75 8.07
CA ALA A 101 -1.74 25.13 8.28
C ALA A 101 -1.37 25.66 9.67
N ARG A 102 -1.38 24.79 10.70
CA ARG A 102 -0.96 25.14 12.06
C ARG A 102 0.54 25.33 12.19
N ILE A 103 1.36 24.55 11.48
CA ILE A 103 2.83 24.66 11.52
C ILE A 103 3.32 25.92 10.77
N ARG A 104 2.53 26.45 9.84
CA ARG A 104 2.86 27.62 9.00
C ARG A 104 2.16 28.93 9.39
N GLY A 105 1.33 28.92 10.43
CA GLY A 105 0.68 30.11 11.00
C GLY A 105 1.34 30.54 12.29
#